data_AF-A0A7R9NV01-F1
#
_entry.id   AF-A0A7R9NV01-F1
#
_cell.length_a   1.000
_cell.length_b   1.000
_cell.length_c   1.000
_cell.angle_alpha   90.00
_cell.angle_beta   90.00
_cell.angle_gamma   90.00
#
_symmetry.space_group_name_H-M   'P 1'
#
loop_
_entity.id
_entity.type
_entity.pdbx_description
1 polymer ?
#
loop_
_entity_poly.entity_id
_entity_poly.type
_entity_poly.pdbx_seq_one_letter_code
_entity_poly.pdbx_strand_id
1 'polypeptide(L)'
;MCFLTKVGDMVAALVKITEEEENWILAEVVQFNAATNKYEVDDIDEQKDRHILSRRRVVPLPLMRANPETDPQALFPKESVVMALYPQTTCFYKAVVNQLPTTSVEEYEVLFEDPTYADGYSPPLTVAQRYVISIKDKKGKSQS
;
A
#
# COMPACT_ATOMS: atom_id res chain seq x y z
N MET A 1 3.46 -15.75 9.75
CA MET A 1 3.78 -16.47 8.51
C MET A 1 4.29 -15.46 7.48
N CYS A 2 5.49 -15.64 6.95
CA CYS A 2 6.00 -14.83 5.84
C CYS A 2 5.53 -15.48 4.54
N PHE A 3 4.40 -15.03 4.01
CA PHE A 3 3.90 -15.54 2.73
C PHE A 3 4.79 -14.99 1.61
N LEU A 4 5.40 -15.88 0.83
CA LEU A 4 6.02 -15.51 -0.43
C LEU A 4 4.90 -15.15 -1.40
N THR A 5 4.94 -13.95 -1.95
CA THR A 5 3.97 -13.49 -2.95
C THR A 5 4.07 -14.35 -4.20
N LYS A 6 2.93 -14.80 -4.72
CA LYS A 6 2.85 -15.68 -5.89
C LYS A 6 2.71 -14.87 -7.18
N VAL A 7 2.97 -15.54 -8.31
CA VAL A 7 2.68 -14.99 -9.63
C VAL A 7 1.18 -14.70 -9.75
N GLY A 8 0.83 -13.52 -10.27
CA GLY A 8 -0.54 -13.01 -10.39
C GLY A 8 -1.07 -12.29 -9.15
N ASP A 9 -0.34 -12.30 -8.02
CA ASP A 9 -0.76 -11.54 -6.85
C ASP A 9 -0.55 -10.04 -7.07
N MET A 10 -1.54 -9.25 -6.65
CA MET A 10 -1.45 -7.79 -6.62
C MET A 10 -0.63 -7.33 -5.41
N VAL A 11 0.28 -6.41 -5.64
CA VAL A 11 1.23 -5.89 -4.64
C VAL A 11 1.30 -4.37 -4.69
N ALA A 12 1.69 -3.77 -3.57
CA ALA A 12 2.30 -2.45 -3.60
C ALA A 12 3.81 -2.60 -3.82
N ALA A 13 4.34 -1.91 -4.82
CA ALA A 13 5.73 -1.98 -5.23
C ALA A 13 6.40 -0.60 -5.15
N LEU A 14 7.53 -0.51 -4.45
CA LEU A 14 8.32 0.72 -4.34
C LEU A 14 9.32 0.81 -5.50
N VAL A 15 8.90 1.51 -6.55
CA VAL A 15 9.69 1.76 -7.76
C VAL A 15 10.48 3.04 -7.63
N LYS A 16 11.60 3.13 -8.35
CA LYS A 16 12.37 4.37 -8.50
C LYS A 16 11.87 5.08 -9.76
N ILE A 17 11.36 6.30 -9.60
CA ILE A 17 10.96 7.14 -10.74
C ILE A 17 12.19 7.92 -11.22
N THR A 18 12.96 8.45 -10.28
CA THR A 18 14.25 9.12 -10.54
C THR A 18 15.31 8.61 -9.55
N GLU A 19 16.53 9.16 -9.58
CA GLU A 19 17.57 8.80 -8.62
C GLU A 19 17.20 9.18 -7.18
N GLU A 20 16.38 10.23 -7.02
CA GLU A 20 16.01 10.82 -5.73
C GLU A 20 14.56 10.52 -5.32
N GLU A 21 13.71 10.12 -6.28
CA GLU A 21 12.28 9.90 -6.07
C GLU A 21 11.90 8.42 -6.21
N GLU A 22 11.24 7.91 -5.18
CA GLU A 22 10.64 6.57 -5.16
C GLU A 22 9.13 6.72 -4.97
N ASN A 23 8.35 5.91 -5.69
CA ASN A 23 6.90 5.92 -5.58
C ASN A 23 6.36 4.51 -5.32
N TRP A 24 5.32 4.41 -4.52
CA TRP A 24 4.61 3.15 -4.32
C TRP A 24 3.52 3.01 -5.38
N ILE A 25 3.62 1.99 -6.22
CA ILE A 25 2.66 1.71 -7.28
C ILE A 25 1.91 0.41 -6.99
N LEU A 26 0.74 0.26 -7.59
CA LEU A 26 0.03 -1.00 -7.68
C LEU A 26 0.65 -1.79 -8.83
N ALA A 27 1.07 -3.02 -8.55
CA ALA A 27 1.73 -3.87 -9.53
C ALA A 27 1.25 -5.32 -9.39
N GLU A 28 1.39 -6.09 -10.46
CA GLU A 28 1.15 -7.54 -10.48
C GLU A 28 2.49 -8.28 -10.46
N VAL A 29 2.60 -9.33 -9.66
CA VAL A 29 3.81 -10.16 -9.64
C VAL A 29 3.86 -11.06 -10.88
N VAL A 30 4.90 -10.90 -11.69
CA VAL A 30 5.17 -11.74 -12.86
C VAL A 30 5.99 -12.95 -12.48
N GLN A 31 7.04 -12.75 -11.68
CA GLN A 31 7.96 -13.81 -11.30
C GLN A 31 8.71 -13.50 -10.01
N PHE A 32 9.11 -14.54 -9.28
CA PHE A 32 10.09 -14.45 -8.21
C PHE A 32 11.35 -15.25 -8.56
N ASN A 33 12.51 -14.59 -8.56
CA ASN A 33 13.80 -15.23 -8.74
C ASN A 33 14.43 -15.51 -7.37
N ALA A 34 14.38 -16.78 -6.95
CA ALA A 34 14.91 -17.21 -5.65
C ALA A 34 16.44 -17.08 -5.53
N ALA A 35 17.18 -17.15 -6.63
CA ALA A 35 18.64 -17.03 -6.62
C ALA A 35 19.11 -15.60 -6.33
N THR A 36 18.35 -14.60 -6.79
CA THR A 36 18.66 -13.18 -6.56
C THR A 36 17.80 -12.53 -5.49
N ASN A 37 16.77 -13.22 -4.99
CA ASN A 37 15.75 -12.74 -4.05
C ASN A 37 15.06 -11.45 -4.53
N LYS A 38 14.74 -11.43 -5.83
CA LYS A 38 14.07 -10.32 -6.52
C LYS A 38 12.75 -10.77 -7.14
N TYR A 39 11.78 -9.88 -7.14
CA TYR A 39 10.54 -10.01 -7.91
C TYR A 39 10.66 -9.26 -9.23
N GLU A 40 10.04 -9.79 -10.25
CA GLU A 40 9.62 -9.07 -11.44
C GLU A 40 8.14 -8.74 -11.28
N VAL A 41 7.79 -7.47 -11.43
CA VAL A 41 6.42 -6.98 -11.30
C VAL A 41 6.10 -6.08 -12.49
N ASP A 42 4.86 -6.14 -12.99
CA ASP A 42 4.37 -5.24 -14.02
C ASP A 42 3.46 -4.19 -13.36
N ASP A 43 3.66 -2.90 -13.70
CA ASP A 43 2.70 -1.84 -13.35
C ASP A 43 1.32 -2.16 -13.95
N ILE A 44 0.27 -1.78 -13.24
CA ILE A 44 -1.11 -1.97 -13.69
C ILE A 44 -1.67 -0.77 -14.47
N ASP A 45 -0.87 0.29 -14.65
CA ASP A 45 -1.22 1.41 -15.51
C ASP A 45 -1.32 1.01 -17.01
N GLU A 46 -1.60 1.98 -17.88
CA GLU A 46 -1.75 1.73 -19.32
C GLU A 46 -0.44 1.31 -20.02
N GLN A 47 0.72 1.71 -19.50
CA GLN A 47 2.04 1.44 -20.09
C GLN A 47 2.56 0.05 -19.69
N LYS A 48 2.16 -0.45 -18.51
CA LYS A 48 2.53 -1.78 -17.98
C LYS A 48 4.04 -2.01 -17.95
N ASP A 49 4.77 -1.06 -17.39
CA ASP A 49 6.21 -1.15 -17.26
C ASP A 49 6.64 -2.29 -16.32
N ARG A 50 7.69 -3.02 -16.72
CA ARG A 50 8.25 -4.11 -15.93
C ARG A 50 9.38 -3.65 -15.04
N HIS A 51 9.29 -3.97 -13.75
CA HIS A 51 10.28 -3.62 -12.75
C HIS A 51 10.87 -4.85 -12.05
N ILE A 52 12.19 -4.86 -11.87
CA ILE A 52 12.91 -5.88 -11.08
C ILE A 52 13.25 -5.30 -9.70
N LEU A 53 12.56 -5.76 -8.67
CA LEU A 53 12.61 -5.18 -7.33
C LEU A 53 13.06 -6.20 -6.28
N SER A 54 13.85 -5.75 -5.30
CA SER A 54 14.17 -6.59 -4.12
C SER A 54 12.91 -6.88 -3.31
N ARG A 55 12.81 -8.07 -2.69
CA ARG A 55 11.68 -8.47 -1.83
C ARG A 55 11.19 -7.41 -0.83
N ARG A 56 12.11 -6.61 -0.24
CA ARG A 56 11.76 -5.55 0.73
C ARG A 56 10.88 -4.43 0.14
N ARG A 57 11.00 -4.18 -1.17
CA ARG A 57 10.26 -3.15 -1.92
C ARG A 57 8.89 -3.63 -2.40
N VAL A 58 8.53 -4.88 -2.13
CA VAL A 58 7.23 -5.45 -2.48
C VAL A 58 6.45 -5.70 -1.20
N VAL A 59 5.21 -5.21 -1.13
CA VAL A 59 4.26 -5.50 -0.05
C VAL A 59 3.07 -6.25 -0.65
N PRO A 60 2.78 -7.48 -0.20
CA PRO A 60 1.55 -8.15 -0.62
C PRO A 60 0.33 -7.38 -0.14
N LEU A 61 -0.67 -7.22 -1.02
CA LEU A 61 -1.94 -6.65 -0.61
C LEU A 61 -2.77 -7.66 0.21
N PRO A 62 -3.63 -7.19 1.12
CA PRO A 62 -4.60 -8.05 1.79
C PRO A 62 -5.45 -8.83 0.80
N LEU A 63 -5.48 -10.16 0.95
CA LEU A 63 -6.31 -11.05 0.11
C LEU A 63 -7.75 -11.16 0.62
N MET A 64 -7.97 -10.82 1.88
CA MET A 64 -9.26 -10.92 2.56
C MET A 64 -9.64 -9.57 3.17
N ARG A 65 -10.93 -9.28 3.20
CA ARG A 65 -11.49 -8.18 4.00
C ARG A 65 -11.64 -8.67 5.43
N ALA A 66 -11.24 -7.84 6.38
CA ALA A 66 -11.59 -8.04 7.78
C ALA A 66 -13.07 -7.68 7.98
N ASN A 67 -13.80 -8.54 8.68
CA ASN A 67 -15.15 -8.22 9.12
C ASN A 67 -15.05 -7.50 10.48
N PRO A 68 -15.53 -6.25 10.60
CA PRO A 68 -15.45 -5.49 11.85
C PRO A 68 -16.11 -6.19 13.05
N GLU A 69 -17.12 -7.04 12.82
CA GLU A 69 -17.83 -7.74 13.89
C GLU A 69 -17.04 -8.93 14.46
N THR A 70 -16.30 -9.65 13.62
CA THR A 70 -15.58 -10.88 14.02
C THR A 70 -14.09 -10.64 14.24
N ASP A 71 -13.49 -9.76 13.45
CA ASP A 71 -12.03 -9.55 13.41
C ASP A 71 -11.65 -8.05 13.45
N PRO A 72 -12.13 -7.27 14.43
CA PRO A 72 -11.85 -5.83 14.51
C PRO A 72 -10.35 -5.52 14.67
N GLN A 73 -9.59 -6.44 15.25
CA GLN A 73 -8.13 -6.30 15.43
C GLN A 73 -7.34 -6.38 14.12
N ALA A 74 -7.96 -6.85 13.04
CA ALA A 74 -7.34 -6.91 11.71
C ALA A 74 -7.53 -5.60 10.92
N LEU A 75 -8.23 -4.61 11.48
CA LEU A 75 -8.43 -3.29 10.89
C LEU A 75 -7.43 -2.29 11.48
N PHE A 76 -6.91 -1.39 10.65
CA PHE A 76 -6.16 -0.23 11.13
C PHE A 76 -7.06 0.69 11.96
N PRO A 77 -6.67 1.04 13.20
CA PRO A 77 -7.47 1.94 14.05
C PRO A 77 -7.46 3.37 13.52
N LYS A 78 -8.42 4.17 13.99
CA LYS A 78 -8.50 5.60 13.71
C LYS A 78 -7.18 6.28 14.08
N GLU A 79 -6.80 7.29 13.31
CA GLU A 79 -5.54 8.05 13.44
C GLU A 79 -4.28 7.26 13.08
N SER A 80 -4.40 5.99 12.65
CA SER A 80 -3.26 5.23 12.14
C SER A 80 -2.75 5.82 10.84
N VAL A 81 -1.43 5.93 10.74
CA VAL A 81 -0.76 6.31 9.51
C VAL A 81 -0.54 5.06 8.64
N VAL A 82 -1.03 5.12 7.41
CA VAL A 82 -1.06 4.01 6.44
C VAL A 82 -0.56 4.48 5.07
N MET A 83 -0.25 3.53 4.19
CA MET A 83 -0.20 3.79 2.74
C MET A 83 -1.54 3.38 2.13
N ALA A 84 -2.17 4.26 1.38
CA ALA A 84 -3.45 4.00 0.73
C ALA A 84 -3.37 4.33 -0.76
N LEU A 85 -4.06 3.56 -1.60
CA LEU A 85 -4.16 3.87 -3.04
C LEU A 85 -5.02 5.13 -3.21
N TYR A 86 -4.49 6.14 -3.90
CA TYR A 86 -5.26 7.36 -4.15
C TYR A 86 -6.36 7.07 -5.17
N PRO A 87 -7.61 7.55 -4.96
CA PRO A 87 -8.72 7.24 -5.84
C PRO A 87 -8.42 7.52 -7.32
N GLN A 88 -8.84 6.61 -8.20
CA GLN A 88 -8.65 6.70 -9.66
C GLN A 88 -7.19 6.71 -10.14
N THR A 89 -6.23 6.34 -9.29
CA THR A 89 -4.82 6.20 -9.66
C THR A 89 -4.31 4.79 -9.40
N THR A 90 -3.08 4.53 -9.82
CA THR A 90 -2.34 3.29 -9.52
C THR A 90 -1.25 3.51 -8.46
N CYS A 91 -1.29 4.62 -7.73
CA CYS A 91 -0.24 5.02 -6.78
C CYS A 91 -0.74 5.04 -5.33
N PHE A 92 0.12 4.59 -4.42
CA PHE A 92 -0.11 4.64 -2.99
C PHE A 92 0.58 5.85 -2.37
N TYR A 93 -0.15 6.55 -1.51
CA TYR A 93 0.34 7.72 -0.79
C TYR A 93 0.09 7.57 0.70
N LYS A 94 0.83 8.36 1.48
CA LYS A 94 0.70 8.37 2.93
C LYS A 94 -0.64 9.01 3.30
N ALA A 95 -1.37 8.35 4.18
CA ALA A 95 -2.68 8.79 4.64
C ALA A 95 -2.88 8.44 6.12
N VAL A 96 -3.86 9.10 6.74
CA VAL A 96 -4.30 8.86 8.11
C VAL A 96 -5.72 8.31 8.08
N VAL A 97 -5.98 7.24 8.83
CA VAL A 97 -7.32 6.65 8.95
C VAL A 97 -8.25 7.62 9.69
N ASN A 98 -9.31 8.10 9.02
CA ASN A 98 -10.34 8.93 9.63
C ASN A 98 -11.49 8.09 10.19
N GLN A 99 -11.94 7.09 9.42
CA GLN A 99 -12.99 6.17 9.83
C GLN A 99 -12.68 4.74 9.35
N LEU A 100 -13.03 3.77 10.20
CA LEU A 100 -12.94 2.36 9.88
C LEU A 100 -14.24 1.89 9.20
N PRO A 101 -14.18 0.82 8.40
CA PRO A 101 -15.38 0.09 8.01
C PRO A 101 -16.17 -0.36 9.25
N THR A 102 -17.47 -0.09 9.28
CA THR A 102 -18.37 -0.61 10.33
C THR A 102 -19.07 -1.89 9.90
N THR A 103 -19.13 -2.15 8.59
CA THR A 103 -19.62 -3.39 8.00
C THR A 103 -18.55 -4.06 7.13
N SER A 104 -18.76 -5.33 6.76
CA SER A 104 -17.81 -6.10 5.93
C SER A 104 -17.70 -5.61 4.48
N VAL A 105 -18.66 -4.80 4.03
CA VAL A 105 -18.70 -4.26 2.66
C VAL A 105 -18.18 -2.84 2.57
N GLU A 106 -18.13 -2.12 3.69
CA GLU A 106 -17.65 -0.75 3.78
C GLU A 106 -16.14 -0.62 3.55
N GLU A 107 -15.76 0.57 3.13
CA GLU A 107 -14.38 0.99 2.87
C GLU A 107 -13.84 1.82 4.03
N TYR A 108 -12.52 2.01 4.06
CA TYR A 108 -11.94 3.01 4.96
C TYR A 108 -12.24 4.40 4.46
N GLU A 109 -12.37 5.34 5.39
CA GLU A 109 -12.25 6.77 5.09
C GLU A 109 -10.87 7.24 5.56
N VAL A 110 -10.09 7.85 4.67
CA VAL A 110 -8.72 8.29 4.94
C VAL A 110 -8.51 9.75 4.53
N LEU A 111 -7.52 10.38 5.15
CA LEU A 111 -7.05 11.72 4.83
C LEU A 111 -5.62 11.60 4.29
N PHE A 112 -5.39 11.95 3.03
CA PHE A 112 -4.05 11.89 2.44
C PHE A 112 -3.21 13.08 2.87
N GLU A 113 -1.92 12.88 3.11
CA GLU A 113 -0.98 13.99 3.33
C GLU A 113 -0.80 14.76 2.02
N ASP A 114 -1.23 16.02 2.00
CA ASP A 114 -1.17 16.87 0.82
C ASP A 114 -0.89 18.33 1.23
N PRO A 115 0.31 18.87 0.90
CA PRO A 115 0.74 20.21 1.31
C PRO A 115 0.00 21.33 0.57
N THR A 116 -0.85 21.03 -0.41
CA THR A 116 -1.66 22.02 -1.11
C THR A 116 -2.86 22.47 -0.28
N TYR A 117 -3.27 21.68 0.72
CA TYR A 117 -4.31 22.03 1.67
C TYR A 117 -3.75 22.78 2.88
N ALA A 118 -4.55 23.67 3.47
CA ALA A 118 -4.12 24.55 4.56
C ALA A 118 -3.75 23.80 5.85
N ASP A 119 -4.40 22.67 6.11
CA ASP A 119 -4.14 21.77 7.24
C ASP A 119 -3.17 20.64 6.87
N GLY A 120 -2.71 20.58 5.61
CA GLY A 120 -1.80 19.57 5.10
C GLY A 120 -2.45 18.22 4.79
N TYR A 121 -3.78 18.15 4.77
CA TYR A 121 -4.51 16.92 4.48
C TYR A 121 -5.62 17.09 3.43
N SER A 122 -5.85 16.06 2.63
CA SER A 122 -6.99 16.01 1.74
C SER A 122 -8.32 15.99 2.52
N PRO A 123 -9.45 16.32 1.87
CA PRO A 123 -10.76 15.92 2.35
C PRO A 123 -10.84 14.41 2.59
N PRO A 124 -11.83 13.93 3.36
CA PRO A 124 -12.06 12.50 3.54
C PRO A 124 -12.34 11.79 2.22
N LEU A 125 -11.57 10.75 1.92
CA LEU A 125 -11.69 9.92 0.72
C LEU A 125 -11.85 8.45 1.10
N THR A 126 -12.65 7.71 0.33
CA THR A 126 -12.91 6.29 0.59
C THR A 126 -11.88 5.40 -0.14
N VAL A 127 -11.35 4.40 0.58
CA VAL A 127 -10.39 3.43 0.04
C VAL A 127 -10.72 2.03 0.54
N ALA A 128 -10.91 1.08 -0.38
CA ALA A 128 -11.17 -0.31 -0.03
C ALA A 128 -10.04 -0.90 0.83
N GLN A 129 -10.38 -1.78 1.78
CA GLN A 129 -9.42 -2.43 2.69
C GLN A 129 -8.22 -3.07 1.97
N ARG A 130 -8.46 -3.64 0.78
CA ARG A 130 -7.41 -4.26 -0.06
C ARG A 130 -6.29 -3.30 -0.47
N TYR A 131 -6.59 -2.00 -0.52
CA TYR A 131 -5.67 -0.97 -0.98
C TYR A 131 -5.16 -0.07 0.16
N VAL A 132 -5.33 -0.50 1.40
CA VAL A 132 -4.74 0.12 2.60
C VAL A 132 -3.73 -0.84 3.19
N ILE A 133 -2.47 -0.40 3.31
CA ILE A 133 -1.36 -1.22 3.81
C ILE A 133 -0.56 -0.48 4.88
N SER A 134 0.17 -1.23 5.71
CA SER A 134 1.08 -0.66 6.70
C SER A 134 2.23 0.10 6.04
N ILE A 135 2.62 1.24 6.61
CA ILE A 135 3.84 1.94 6.21
C ILE A 135 5.06 1.08 6.54
N LYS A 136 5.85 0.75 5.52
CA LYS A 136 7.21 0.22 5.72
C LYS A 136 8.16 1.39 5.94
N ASP A 137 8.21 1.92 7.16
CA ASP A 137 9.13 3.01 7.48
C ASP A 137 10.59 2.54 7.30
N LYS A 138 11.40 3.36 6.64
CA LYS A 138 12.87 3.19 6.61
C LYS A 138 13.55 3.69 7.91
N LYS A 139 12.80 4.12 8.93
CA LYS A 139 13.38 4.70 10.15
C LYS A 139 13.53 3.68 11.29
N GLY A 140 14.53 2.82 11.13
CA GLY A 140 15.33 2.36 12.25
C GLY A 140 16.56 3.25 12.40
N LYS A 141 16.38 4.52 12.79
CA LYS A 141 17.49 5.28 13.43
C LYS A 141 17.20 5.27 14.92
N SER A 142 17.92 4.40 15.62
CA SER A 142 18.08 4.38 17.06
C SER A 142 18.25 5.80 17.57
N GLN A 143 17.37 6.26 18.45
CA GLN A 143 17.71 7.31 19.40
C GLN A 143 18.35 6.62 20.61
N SER A 144 19.67 6.63 20.61
CA SER A 144 20.51 6.51 21.81
C SER A 144 20.70 7.89 22.42
#